data_AF-A0AA49JDJ7-F1
#
_entry.id   AF-A0AA49JDJ7-F1
#
_cell.length_a   1.000
_cell.length_b   1.000
_cell.length_c   1.000
_cell.angle_alpha   90.00
_cell.angle_beta   90.00
_cell.angle_gamma   90.00
#
_symmetry.space_group_name_H-M   'P 1'
#
loop_
_entity.id
_entity.type
_entity.pdbx_description
1 polymer ?
#
loop_
_entity_poly.entity_id
_entity_poly.type
_entity_poly.pdbx_seq_one_letter_code
_entity_poly.pdbx_strand_id
1 'polypeptide(L)'
;MKKKVVTSGNKPIDKKVRYAVFNRNDRLISKGMYTASEIQQYLNQKAQEGKNYYAIELQGLSRKLTAKELKPLENKLKNGEDSFPTKDLTDLKSLLKILKTKAAWEGMIKAYHFDTALREEIPLSIWKKMGGDTL
;
A
#
# COMPACT_ATOMS: atom_id res chain seq x y z
N MET A 1 10.99 -36.12 36.26
CA MET A 1 10.36 -35.97 34.92
C MET A 1 10.27 -34.49 34.58
N LYS A 2 11.03 -34.01 33.59
CA LYS A 2 11.06 -32.59 33.19
C LYS A 2 9.96 -32.33 32.14
N LYS A 3 9.10 -31.34 32.40
CA LYS A 3 8.00 -30.91 31.52
C LYS A 3 8.58 -30.35 30.21
N LYS A 4 8.18 -30.92 29.06
CA LYS A 4 8.43 -30.35 27.73
C LYS A 4 7.58 -29.08 27.59
N VAL A 5 8.24 -27.94 27.43
CA VAL A 5 7.60 -26.71 26.94
C VAL A 5 7.47 -26.86 25.42
N VAL A 6 6.24 -26.86 24.92
CA VAL A 6 5.94 -26.84 23.49
C VAL A 6 5.84 -25.37 23.08
N THR A 7 6.89 -24.84 22.47
CA THR A 7 6.82 -23.55 21.77
C THR A 7 6.17 -23.78 20.41
N SER A 8 4.95 -23.26 20.28
CA SER A 8 4.13 -23.27 19.08
C SER A 8 4.83 -22.61 17.90
N GLY A 9 4.97 -23.37 16.79
CA GLY A 9 4.83 -22.89 15.41
C GLY A 9 5.77 -21.78 14.93
N ASN A 10 6.96 -22.16 14.48
CA ASN A 10 7.82 -21.34 13.61
C ASN A 10 7.08 -20.92 12.32
N LYS A 11 6.49 -19.72 12.30
CA LYS A 11 6.54 -18.91 11.07
C LYS A 11 7.98 -18.39 10.96
N PRO A 12 8.63 -18.40 9.78
CA PRO A 12 10.00 -17.91 9.68
C PRO A 12 10.02 -16.43 10.09
N ILE A 13 10.81 -16.12 11.12
CA ILE A 13 11.05 -14.76 11.65
C ILE A 13 11.73 -13.84 10.59
N ASP A 14 12.19 -14.40 9.46
CA ASP A 14 13.12 -13.73 8.54
C ASP A 14 12.60 -13.34 7.14
N LYS A 15 11.32 -13.55 6.81
CA LYS A 15 10.86 -13.14 5.47
C LYS A 15 10.73 -11.62 5.40
N LYS A 16 11.65 -10.96 4.70
CA LYS A 16 11.50 -9.53 4.38
C LYS A 16 10.35 -9.36 3.39
N VAL A 17 9.42 -8.49 3.74
CA VAL A 17 8.35 -8.00 2.87
C VAL A 17 8.45 -6.49 2.75
N ARG A 18 7.70 -5.92 1.81
CA ARG A 18 7.77 -4.50 1.56
C ARG A 18 6.87 -3.74 2.53
N TYR A 19 7.38 -2.68 3.14
CA TYR A 19 6.60 -1.76 3.95
C TYR A 19 6.73 -0.32 3.44
N ALA A 20 5.70 0.49 3.69
CA ALA A 20 5.76 1.94 3.71
C ALA A 20 5.49 2.45 5.12
N VAL A 21 6.27 3.42 5.56
CA VAL A 21 6.18 4.07 6.87
C VAL A 21 5.68 5.48 6.69
N PHE A 22 4.70 5.87 7.49
CA PHE A 22 4.10 7.19 7.50
C PHE A 22 4.20 7.80 8.90
N ASN A 23 4.09 9.12 8.98
CA ASN A 23 3.84 9.80 10.24
C ASN A 23 2.34 9.98 10.50
N ARG A 24 1.98 10.50 11.67
CA ARG A 24 0.58 10.80 12.04
C ARG A 24 -0.19 11.74 11.10
N ASN A 25 0.52 12.46 10.21
CA ASN A 25 -0.07 13.36 9.22
C ASN A 25 -0.08 12.71 7.82
N ASP A 26 0.02 11.38 7.74
CA ASP A 26 -0.02 10.62 6.51
C ASP A 26 1.10 10.93 5.51
N ARG A 27 2.18 11.58 5.97
CA ARG A 27 3.36 11.83 5.13
C ARG A 27 4.25 10.61 5.12
N LEU A 28 4.55 10.10 3.93
CA LEU A 28 5.52 9.03 3.72
C LEU A 28 6.90 9.45 4.26
N ILE A 29 7.43 8.66 5.19
CA ILE A 29 8.76 8.81 5.81
C ILE A 29 9.78 7.90 5.15
N SER A 30 9.42 6.64 4.94
CA SER A 30 10.30 5.62 4.35
C SER A 30 9.50 4.55 3.65
N LYS A 31 10.15 3.81 2.76
CA LYS A 31 9.64 2.57 2.17
C LYS A 31 10.80 1.63 1.88
N GLY A 32 10.62 0.33 2.09
CA GLY A 32 11.73 -0.62 1.98
C GLY A 32 11.33 -2.05 2.29
N MET A 33 12.32 -2.95 2.24
CA MET A 33 12.16 -4.36 2.59
C MET A 33 12.54 -4.56 4.06
N TYR A 34 11.60 -5.03 4.86
CA TYR A 34 11.78 -5.25 6.30
C TYR A 34 11.17 -6.59 6.71
N THR A 35 11.75 -7.23 7.72
CA THR A 35 11.01 -8.23 8.50
C THR A 35 9.99 -7.54 9.41
N ALA A 36 9.00 -8.29 9.91
CA ALA A 36 8.04 -7.76 10.88
C ALA A 36 8.73 -7.25 12.16
N SER A 37 9.82 -7.91 12.58
CA SER A 37 10.61 -7.49 13.74
C SER A 37 11.39 -6.20 13.47
N GLU A 38 12.02 -6.07 12.29
CA GLU A 38 12.77 -4.86 11.91
C GLU A 38 11.86 -3.62 11.89
N ILE A 39 10.67 -3.75 11.30
CA ILE A 39 9.73 -2.63 11.24
C ILE A 39 9.19 -2.26 12.62
N GLN A 40 8.88 -3.24 13.47
CA GLN A 40 8.42 -2.98 14.83
C GLN A 40 9.49 -2.31 15.69
N GLN A 41 10.75 -2.76 15.59
CA GLN A 41 11.88 -2.14 16.30
C GLN A 41 12.07 -0.68 15.85
N TYR A 42 11.99 -0.42 14.54
CA TYR A 42 12.05 0.93 14.01
C TYR A 42 10.93 1.83 14.57
N LEU A 43 9.68 1.35 14.58
CA LEU A 43 8.54 2.11 15.11
C LEU A 43 8.70 2.38 16.61
N ASN A 44 9.16 1.39 17.39
CA ASN A 44 9.41 1.56 18.83
C ASN A 44 10.51 2.59 19.11
N GLN A 45 11.61 2.54 18.36
CA GLN A 45 12.68 3.52 18.46
C GLN A 45 12.15 4.94 18.18
N LYS A 46 11.32 5.10 17.14
CA LYS A 46 10.73 6.40 16.81
C LYS A 46 9.71 6.88 17.85
N ALA A 47 8.95 5.99 18.45
CA ALA A 47 8.08 6.32 19.57
C ALA A 47 8.87 6.85 20.78
N GLN A 48 10.03 6.27 21.10
CA GLN A 48 10.93 6.76 22.17
C GLN A 48 11.51 8.16 21.85
N GLU A 49 11.68 8.48 20.57
CA GLU A 49 12.04 9.83 20.09
C GLU A 49 10.86 10.83 20.07
N GLY A 50 9.67 10.44 20.56
CA GLY A 50 8.46 11.26 20.53
C GLY A 50 7.78 11.35 19.15
N LYS A 51 8.16 10.48 18.20
CA LYS A 51 7.59 10.45 16.84
C LYS A 51 6.53 9.37 16.75
N ASN A 52 5.32 9.77 16.35
CA ASN A 52 4.22 8.84 16.12
C ASN A 52 4.17 8.44 14.63
N TYR A 53 4.70 7.25 14.34
CA TYR A 53 4.77 6.66 13.00
C TYR A 53 3.97 5.36 12.96
N TYR A 54 3.47 5.01 11.77
CA TYR A 54 2.85 3.73 11.49
C TYR A 54 3.40 3.15 10.18
N ALA A 55 3.26 1.85 9.98
CA ALA A 55 3.71 1.17 8.78
C ALA A 55 2.58 0.33 8.16
N ILE A 56 2.57 0.23 6.84
CA ILE A 56 1.67 -0.65 6.08
C ILE A 56 2.49 -1.65 5.27
N GLU A 57 2.05 -2.89 5.25
CA GLU A 57 2.61 -3.92 4.37
C GLU A 57 2.12 -3.70 2.94
N LEU A 58 3.02 -3.84 1.95
CA LEU A 58 2.73 -3.60 0.54
C LEU A 58 2.79 -4.91 -0.25
N GLN A 59 1.62 -5.47 -0.52
CA GLN A 59 1.47 -6.78 -1.17
C GLN A 59 1.31 -6.71 -2.70
N GLY A 60 1.29 -5.51 -3.27
CA GLY A 60 1.16 -5.30 -4.71
C GLY A 60 2.33 -5.83 -5.53
N LEU A 61 2.11 -5.96 -6.84
CA LEU A 61 3.10 -6.45 -7.78
C LEU A 61 4.36 -5.57 -7.80
N SER A 62 5.53 -6.21 -7.77
CA SER A 62 6.84 -5.55 -7.90
C SER A 62 7.14 -5.05 -9.32
N ARG A 63 6.30 -5.37 -10.31
CA ARG A 63 6.40 -4.86 -11.69
C ARG A 63 5.40 -3.72 -11.96
N LYS A 64 5.66 -2.97 -13.02
CA LYS A 64 4.67 -2.01 -13.57
C LYS A 64 3.48 -2.75 -14.15
N LEU A 65 2.34 -2.08 -14.19
CA LEU A 65 1.19 -2.56 -14.95
C LEU A 65 1.40 -2.26 -16.43
N THR A 66 0.99 -3.19 -17.28
CA THR A 66 1.01 -2.99 -18.74
C THR A 66 -0.11 -2.04 -19.15
N ALA A 67 0.00 -1.43 -20.34
CA ALA A 67 -1.06 -0.56 -20.88
C ALA A 67 -2.43 -1.26 -20.92
N LYS A 68 -2.46 -2.54 -21.31
CA LYS A 68 -3.69 -3.35 -21.32
C LYS A 68 -4.31 -3.49 -19.92
N GLU A 69 -3.48 -3.65 -18.89
CA GLU A 69 -3.95 -3.76 -17.50
C GLU A 69 -4.44 -2.44 -16.93
N LEU A 70 -3.95 -1.29 -17.44
CA LEU A 70 -4.35 0.05 -17.00
C LEU A 70 -5.60 0.59 -17.70
N LYS A 71 -5.91 0.05 -18.89
CA LYS A 71 -7.05 0.47 -19.72
C LYS A 71 -8.38 0.62 -18.94
N PRO A 72 -8.75 -0.25 -17.98
CA PRO A 72 -9.97 -0.05 -17.20
C PRO A 72 -10.00 1.27 -16.42
N LEU A 73 -8.88 1.67 -15.79
CA LEU A 73 -8.80 2.95 -15.06
C LEU A 73 -8.72 4.14 -16.02
N GLU A 74 -8.02 4.00 -17.14
CA GLU A 74 -7.97 5.05 -18.18
C GLU A 74 -9.35 5.33 -18.77
N ASN A 75 -10.10 4.28 -19.12
CA ASN A 75 -11.46 4.41 -19.64
C ASN A 75 -12.39 5.05 -18.61
N LYS A 76 -12.27 4.65 -17.34
CA LYS A 76 -13.08 5.23 -16.25
C LYS A 76 -12.80 6.72 -16.08
N LEU A 77 -11.53 7.13 -16.13
CA LEU A 77 -11.17 8.54 -16.03
C LEU A 77 -11.59 9.36 -17.25
N LYS A 78 -11.60 8.76 -18.43
CA LYS A 78 -12.07 9.43 -19.66
C LYS A 78 -13.59 9.58 -19.71
N ASN A 79 -14.33 8.57 -19.26
CA ASN A 79 -15.79 8.54 -19.34
C ASN A 79 -16.48 9.17 -18.13
N GLY A 80 -15.78 9.27 -16.99
CA GLY A 80 -16.32 9.81 -15.73
C GLY A 80 -15.83 11.23 -15.41
N GLU A 81 -15.20 11.93 -16.35
CA GLU A 81 -14.61 13.26 -16.10
C GLU A 81 -15.63 14.27 -15.55
N ASP A 82 -16.89 14.20 -16.01
CA ASP A 82 -17.98 15.05 -15.52
C ASP A 82 -18.68 14.53 -14.24
N SER A 83 -18.36 13.30 -13.82
CA SER A 83 -19.02 12.62 -12.69
C SER A 83 -18.22 12.65 -11.39
N PHE A 84 -16.92 12.97 -11.47
CA PHE A 84 -16.06 13.01 -10.30
C PHE A 84 -15.93 14.42 -9.72
N PRO A 85 -15.92 14.58 -8.39
CA PRO A 85 -15.38 15.78 -7.77
C PRO A 85 -13.96 16.06 -8.28
N THR A 86 -13.63 17.33 -8.51
CA THR A 86 -12.33 17.74 -9.09
C THR A 86 -11.13 17.17 -8.33
N LYS A 87 -11.23 17.08 -6.99
CA LYS A 87 -10.21 16.49 -6.13
C LYS A 87 -10.00 15.01 -6.45
N ASP A 88 -11.08 14.25 -6.54
CA ASP A 88 -11.05 12.80 -6.75
C ASP A 88 -10.54 12.46 -8.13
N LEU A 89 -10.95 13.22 -9.15
CA LEU A 89 -10.40 13.13 -10.49
C LEU A 89 -8.88 13.37 -10.50
N THR A 90 -8.42 14.39 -9.75
CA THR A 90 -6.99 14.70 -9.62
C THR A 90 -6.24 13.56 -8.94
N ASP A 91 -6.80 13.00 -7.88
CA ASP A 91 -6.22 11.89 -7.13
C ASP A 91 -6.12 10.61 -7.98
N LEU A 92 -7.17 10.27 -8.73
CA LEU A 92 -7.17 9.13 -9.65
C LEU A 92 -6.22 9.34 -10.84
N LYS A 93 -6.16 10.54 -11.43
CA LYS A 93 -5.17 10.88 -12.48
C LYS A 93 -3.74 10.74 -11.95
N SER A 94 -3.49 11.16 -10.70
CA SER A 94 -2.19 10.99 -10.03
C SER A 94 -1.85 9.52 -9.78
N LEU A 95 -2.83 8.72 -9.33
CA LEU A 95 -2.68 7.26 -9.19
C LEU A 95 -2.32 6.62 -10.53
N LEU A 96 -3.05 6.95 -11.60
CA LEU A 96 -2.77 6.44 -12.96
C LEU A 96 -1.34 6.79 -13.40
N LYS A 97 -0.88 8.02 -13.15
CA LYS A 97 0.49 8.45 -13.45
C LYS A 97 1.55 7.60 -12.72
N ILE A 98 1.31 7.29 -11.44
CA ILE A 98 2.17 6.40 -10.66
C ILE A 98 2.19 5.00 -11.28
N LEU A 99 1.03 4.42 -11.58
CA LEU A 99 0.93 3.06 -12.09
C LEU A 99 1.50 2.89 -13.51
N LYS A 100 1.54 3.96 -14.31
CA LYS A 100 2.23 3.99 -15.62
C LYS A 100 3.74 3.95 -15.50
N THR A 101 4.29 4.57 -14.45
CA THR A 101 5.73 4.84 -14.36
C THR A 101 6.45 3.96 -13.35
N LYS A 102 5.72 3.38 -12.38
CA LYS A 102 6.27 2.65 -11.24
C LYS A 102 5.58 1.31 -11.02
N ALA A 103 6.12 0.52 -10.09
CA ALA A 103 5.56 -0.77 -9.72
C ALA A 103 4.17 -0.62 -9.08
N ALA A 104 3.31 -1.63 -9.23
CA ALA A 104 1.91 -1.54 -8.82
C ALA A 104 1.74 -1.26 -7.32
N TRP A 105 2.61 -1.80 -6.47
CA TRP A 105 2.57 -1.53 -5.03
C TRP A 105 2.76 -0.04 -4.68
N GLU A 106 3.39 0.77 -5.54
CA GLU A 106 3.46 2.23 -5.31
C GLU A 106 2.10 2.90 -5.46
N GLY A 107 1.20 2.31 -6.23
CA GLY A 107 -0.19 2.76 -6.29
C GLY A 107 -0.90 2.59 -4.95
N MET A 108 -0.58 1.54 -4.17
CA MET A 108 -1.15 1.35 -2.84
C MET A 108 -0.72 2.45 -1.86
N ILE A 109 0.52 2.92 -1.93
CA ILE A 109 0.98 4.07 -1.12
C ILE A 109 0.11 5.31 -1.40
N LYS A 110 -0.23 5.57 -2.67
CA LYS A 110 -1.10 6.69 -3.03
C LYS A 110 -2.54 6.46 -2.60
N ALA A 111 -3.08 5.27 -2.88
CA ALA A 111 -4.47 4.93 -2.62
C ALA A 111 -4.80 4.71 -1.13
N TYR A 112 -3.78 4.49 -0.29
CA TYR A 112 -3.96 4.39 1.16
C TYR A 112 -4.55 5.67 1.77
N HIS A 113 -4.33 6.83 1.14
CA HIS A 113 -4.90 8.10 1.59
C HIS A 113 -6.23 8.46 0.93
N PHE A 114 -6.76 7.58 0.08
CA PHE A 114 -8.09 7.76 -0.48
C PHE A 114 -9.12 7.34 0.57
N ASP A 115 -10.23 8.06 0.63
CA ASP A 115 -11.40 7.59 1.37
C ASP A 115 -11.98 6.33 0.71
N THR A 116 -12.91 5.68 1.40
CA THR A 116 -13.52 4.43 0.95
C THR A 116 -14.21 4.58 -0.41
N ALA A 117 -14.96 5.67 -0.62
CA ALA A 117 -15.69 5.91 -1.86
C ALA A 117 -14.73 6.02 -3.05
N LEU A 118 -13.66 6.79 -2.92
CA LEU A 118 -12.67 6.94 -3.97
C LEU A 118 -11.91 5.64 -4.26
N ARG A 119 -11.73 4.76 -3.25
CA ARG A 119 -11.14 3.43 -3.49
C ARG A 119 -12.07 2.54 -4.30
N GLU A 120 -13.39 2.58 -4.06
CA GLU A 120 -14.41 1.89 -4.86
C GLU A 120 -14.42 2.34 -6.32
N GLU A 121 -13.96 3.57 -6.58
CA GLU A 121 -13.78 4.03 -7.94
C GLU A 121 -12.63 3.34 -8.69
N ILE A 122 -11.65 2.77 -7.98
CA ILE A 122 -10.53 2.05 -8.59
C ILE A 122 -11.02 0.68 -9.10
N PRO A 123 -10.84 0.35 -10.39
CA PRO A 123 -11.24 -0.96 -10.91
C PRO A 123 -10.62 -2.11 -10.10
N LEU A 124 -11.45 -3.08 -9.69
CA LEU A 124 -11.02 -4.19 -8.83
C LEU A 124 -9.80 -4.96 -9.39
N SER A 125 -9.71 -5.09 -10.71
CA SER A 125 -8.60 -5.74 -11.42
C SER A 125 -7.26 -5.00 -11.30
N ILE A 126 -7.29 -3.72 -10.91
CA ILE A 126 -6.14 -2.88 -10.61
C ILE A 126 -5.91 -2.86 -9.10
N TRP A 127 -6.96 -2.69 -8.29
CA TRP A 127 -6.89 -2.74 -6.82
C TRP A 127 -6.16 -3.99 -6.31
N LYS A 128 -6.57 -5.17 -6.79
CA LYS A 128 -5.92 -6.44 -6.45
C LYS A 128 -4.43 -6.48 -6.83
N LYS A 129 -4.05 -5.89 -7.97
CA LYS A 129 -2.63 -5.83 -8.38
C LYS A 129 -1.79 -4.88 -7.55
N MET A 130 -2.42 -3.87 -6.94
CA MET A 130 -1.77 -2.98 -5.96
C MET A 130 -1.65 -3.64 -4.58
N GLY A 131 -2.29 -4.78 -4.35
CA GLY A 131 -2.27 -5.53 -3.09
C GLY A 131 -3.42 -5.19 -2.15
N GLY A 132 -4.57 -4.80 -2.71
CA GLY A 132 -5.79 -4.59 -1.93
C GLY A 132 -6.60 -5.88 -1.82
N ASP A 133 -7.02 -6.24 -0.60
CA ASP A 133 -7.51 -7.59 -0.29
C ASP A 133 -8.95 -7.84 -0.74
N THR A 134 -9.84 -6.85 -0.57
CA THR A 134 -11.13 -6.63 -1.27
C THR A 134 -11.67 -5.31 -0.71
N LEU A 135 -12.49 -4.59 -1.48
CA LEU A 135 -13.22 -3.42 -0.96
C LEU A 135 -14.50 -3.90 -0.28
#